data_AF-A0A5E4FN60-F1
#
_entry.id   AF-A0A5E4FN60-F1
#
_cell.length_a   1.000
_cell.length_b   1.000
_cell.length_c   1.000
_cell.angle_alpha   90.00
_cell.angle_beta   90.00
_cell.angle_gamma   90.00
#
_symmetry.space_group_name_H-M   'P 1'
#
loop_
_entity.id
_entity.type
_entity.pdbx_description
1 polymer ?
#
loop_
_entity_poly.entity_id
_entity_poly.type
_entity_poly.pdbx_seq_one_letter_code
_entity_poly.pdbx_strand_id
1 'polypeptide(L)'
;IYSINCGRELIFMNNDRNKIRVVCEEGCLFVIHASSVSGSTYLQVKTFNPTHVCSKGTKNIHATAAWLAERYSGKLRLNPNWTGSSFAEQVHQDYGYRPSRAT
;
A
#
# COMPACT_ATOMS: atom_id res chain seq x y z
N ILE A 1 -5.84 1.95 -2.79
CA ILE A 1 -4.65 1.15 -3.17
C ILE A 1 -4.78 -0.22 -2.52
N TYR A 2 -4.54 -1.32 -3.23
CA TYR A 2 -4.80 -2.68 -2.71
C TYR A 2 -4.05 -2.97 -1.40
N SER A 3 -2.75 -2.65 -1.34
CA SER A 3 -1.90 -2.84 -0.16
C SER A 3 -2.50 -2.23 1.11
N ILE A 4 -3.01 -0.99 1.01
CA ILE A 4 -3.64 -0.26 2.12
C ILE A 4 -4.91 -0.98 2.60
N ASN A 5 -5.75 -1.43 1.66
CA ASN A 5 -7.02 -2.05 2.03
C ASN A 5 -6.83 -3.46 2.61
N CYS A 6 -5.81 -4.21 2.17
CA CYS A 6 -5.56 -5.55 2.68
C CYS A 6 -4.73 -5.57 3.98
N GLY A 7 -4.29 -4.42 4.49
CA GLY A 7 -3.52 -4.33 5.73
C GLY A 7 -2.05 -4.72 5.57
N ARG A 8 -1.52 -4.79 4.34
CA ARG A 8 -0.21 -5.39 4.07
C ARG A 8 0.60 -4.59 3.07
N GLU A 9 1.91 -4.60 3.24
CA GLU A 9 2.81 -3.96 2.30
C GLU A 9 2.95 -4.81 1.04
N LEU A 10 3.15 -4.13 -0.10
CA LEU A 10 3.49 -4.77 -1.37
C LEU A 10 4.84 -4.25 -1.81
N ILE A 11 5.81 -5.16 -1.88
CA ILE A 11 7.19 -4.87 -2.20
C ILE A 11 7.41 -5.19 -3.67
N PHE A 12 7.80 -4.17 -4.44
CA PHE A 12 8.31 -4.36 -5.78
C PHE A 12 9.75 -4.87 -5.68
N MET A 13 9.97 -6.11 -6.08
CA MET A 13 11.30 -6.70 -6.15
C MET A 13 12.09 -6.07 -7.31
N ASN A 14 13.36 -6.43 -7.48
CA ASN A 14 14.16 -6.00 -8.64
C ASN A 14 13.36 -6.23 -9.94
N ASN A 15 12.96 -5.12 -10.55
CA ASN A 15 12.19 -5.10 -11.78
C ASN A 15 13.15 -4.81 -12.92
N ASP A 16 12.96 -5.51 -14.03
CA ASP A 16 13.60 -5.18 -15.29
C ASP A 16 12.57 -4.55 -16.21
N ARG A 17 13.02 -3.95 -17.31
CA ARG A 17 12.16 -3.27 -18.30
C ARG A 17 10.93 -4.08 -18.74
N ASN A 18 11.07 -5.41 -18.74
CA ASN A 18 10.08 -6.34 -19.28
C ASN A 18 9.45 -7.23 -18.20
N LYS A 19 9.81 -7.08 -16.92
CA LYS A 19 9.38 -8.01 -15.86
C LYS A 19 9.23 -7.29 -14.53
N ILE A 20 8.05 -7.46 -13.95
CA ILE A 20 7.70 -6.97 -12.61
C ILE A 20 7.38 -8.16 -11.73
N ARG A 21 7.94 -8.16 -10.52
CA ARG A 21 7.56 -9.09 -9.46
C ARG A 21 7.21 -8.31 -8.20
N VAL A 22 5.99 -8.50 -7.73
CA VAL A 22 5.49 -7.92 -6.49
C VAL A 22 5.25 -9.04 -5.49
N VAL A 23 5.76 -8.88 -4.27
CA VAL A 23 5.55 -9.80 -3.15
C VAL A 23 5.00 -9.04 -1.94
N CYS A 24 4.49 -9.74 -0.94
CA CYS A 24 4.06 -9.11 0.30
C CYS A 24 5.23 -8.94 1.28
N GLU A 25 5.76 -10.06 1.79
CA GLU A 25 6.93 -10.13 2.68
C GLU A 25 7.59 -11.51 2.53
N GLU A 26 8.75 -11.70 3.14
CA GLU A 26 9.44 -12.99 3.15
C GLU A 26 8.57 -14.09 3.79
N GLY A 27 8.51 -15.27 3.16
CA GLY A 27 7.68 -16.39 3.63
C GLY A 27 6.17 -16.27 3.29
N CYS A 28 5.71 -15.13 2.79
CA CYS A 28 4.32 -14.98 2.36
C CYS A 28 4.10 -15.55 0.94
N LEU A 29 2.97 -16.25 0.73
CA LEU A 29 2.61 -16.85 -0.55
C LEU A 29 2.12 -15.84 -1.60
N PHE A 30 1.84 -14.60 -1.19
CA PHE A 30 1.33 -13.58 -2.08
C PHE A 30 2.38 -13.21 -3.12
N VAL A 31 2.02 -13.33 -4.40
CA VAL A 31 2.88 -12.92 -5.50
C VAL A 31 2.07 -12.44 -6.70
N ILE A 32 2.53 -11.35 -7.29
CA ILE A 32 2.14 -10.92 -8.63
C ILE A 32 3.38 -10.98 -9.50
N HIS A 33 3.31 -11.73 -10.59
CA HIS A 33 4.33 -11.71 -11.64
C HIS A 33 3.69 -11.19 -12.92
N ALA A 34 4.26 -10.13 -13.46
CA ALA A 34 3.87 -9.57 -14.74
C ALA A 34 5.08 -9.45 -15.65
N SER A 35 4.87 -9.65 -16.95
CA SER A 35 5.91 -9.46 -17.96
C SER A 35 5.35 -8.84 -19.23
N SER A 36 6.21 -8.26 -20.05
CA SER A 36 5.80 -7.70 -21.33
C SER A 36 5.26 -8.79 -22.25
N VAL A 37 4.30 -8.42 -23.09
CA VAL A 37 3.74 -9.31 -24.11
C VAL A 37 4.52 -9.12 -25.40
N SER A 38 5.28 -10.14 -25.83
CA SER A 38 5.93 -10.23 -27.15
C SER A 38 6.55 -8.93 -27.68
N GLY A 39 7.39 -8.27 -26.87
CA GLY A 39 8.10 -7.05 -27.27
C GLY A 39 7.25 -5.76 -27.29
N SER A 40 5.98 -5.83 -26.89
CA SER A 40 5.13 -4.65 -26.69
C SER A 40 5.43 -3.93 -25.37
N THR A 41 4.88 -2.73 -25.23
CA THR A 41 4.88 -1.96 -23.98
C THR A 41 3.83 -2.42 -22.97
N TYR A 42 2.96 -3.37 -23.35
CA TYR A 42 1.92 -3.90 -22.46
C TYR A 42 2.49 -4.96 -21.53
N LEU A 43 2.17 -4.84 -20.25
CA LEU A 43 2.44 -5.85 -19.23
C LEU A 43 1.22 -6.74 -19.05
N GLN A 44 1.43 -8.05 -19.02
CA GLN A 44 0.41 -9.03 -18.66
C GLN A 44 0.79 -9.70 -17.35
N VAL A 45 -0.17 -9.79 -16.43
CA VAL A 45 -0.03 -10.62 -15.23
C VAL A 45 -0.03 -12.09 -15.65
N LYS A 46 1.11 -12.75 -15.47
CA LYS A 46 1.31 -14.17 -15.81
C LYS A 46 1.03 -15.08 -14.62
N THR A 47 1.33 -14.61 -13.41
CA THR A 47 1.06 -15.33 -12.17
C THR A 47 0.41 -14.38 -11.18
N PHE A 48 -0.68 -14.82 -10.56
CA PHE A 48 -1.32 -14.12 -9.46
C PHE A 48 -1.70 -15.11 -8.37
N ASN A 49 -1.06 -14.99 -7.22
CA ASN A 49 -1.50 -15.67 -6.00
C ASN A 49 -1.92 -14.60 -4.97
N PRO A 50 -3.23 -14.45 -4.68
CA PRO A 50 -3.72 -13.49 -3.70
C PRO A 50 -3.58 -13.98 -2.25
N THR A 51 -3.12 -15.21 -2.03
CA THR A 51 -3.11 -15.83 -0.70
C THR A 51 -2.05 -15.19 0.19
N HIS A 52 -2.49 -14.61 1.30
CA HIS A 52 -1.60 -14.16 2.36
C HIS A 52 -1.61 -15.16 3.51
N VAL A 53 -0.42 -15.53 3.97
CA VAL A 53 -0.21 -16.32 5.19
C VAL A 53 0.44 -15.49 6.31
N CYS A 54 0.74 -14.23 6.03
CA CYS A 54 1.30 -13.27 6.96
C CYS A 54 0.22 -12.49 7.73
N SER A 55 0.64 -11.94 8.87
CA SER A 55 -0.16 -10.99 9.65
C SER A 55 -0.30 -9.65 8.94
N LYS A 56 -1.24 -8.82 9.38
CA LYS A 56 -1.33 -7.42 8.92
C LYS A 56 -0.19 -6.60 9.52
N GLY A 57 0.35 -5.69 8.72
CA GLY A 57 1.40 -4.76 9.15
C GLY A 57 0.82 -3.49 9.80
N THR A 58 1.66 -2.78 10.55
CA THR A 58 1.32 -1.48 11.16
C THR A 58 1.74 -0.27 10.32
N LYS A 59 2.45 -0.52 9.22
CA LYS A 59 2.98 0.48 8.28
C LYS A 59 2.59 0.11 6.85
N ASN A 60 2.54 1.11 5.98
CA ASN A 60 2.34 0.92 4.55
C ASN A 60 2.96 2.09 3.77
N ILE A 61 3.96 1.82 2.91
CA ILE A 61 4.58 2.86 2.08
C ILE A 61 3.60 3.59 1.15
N HIS A 62 2.47 2.97 0.81
CA HIS A 62 1.48 3.57 -0.08
C HIS A 62 0.49 4.49 0.64
N ALA A 63 0.39 4.42 1.97
CA ALA A 63 -0.41 5.34 2.79
C ALA A 63 0.33 6.67 2.98
N THR A 64 0.69 7.32 1.87
CA THR A 64 1.46 8.56 1.85
C THR A 64 0.68 9.74 2.40
N ALA A 65 1.36 10.82 2.77
CA ALA A 65 0.72 12.07 3.20
C ALA A 65 -0.26 12.61 2.14
N ALA A 66 0.07 12.52 0.85
CA ALA A 66 -0.82 12.93 -0.23
C ALA A 66 -2.09 12.06 -0.29
N TRP A 67 -1.94 10.73 -0.18
CA TRP A 67 -3.06 9.80 -0.16
C TRP A 67 -4.00 10.06 1.04
N LEU A 68 -3.42 10.31 2.22
CA LEU A 68 -4.17 10.68 3.41
C LEU A 68 -4.85 12.04 3.26
N ALA A 69 -4.17 13.05 2.71
CA ALA A 69 -4.73 14.37 2.49
C ALA A 69 -5.94 14.33 1.58
N GLU A 70 -5.90 13.58 0.47
CA GLU A 70 -7.05 13.39 -0.42
C GLU A 70 -8.26 12.84 0.36
N ARG A 71 -8.03 11.80 1.16
CA ARG A 71 -9.05 11.07 1.90
C ARG A 71 -9.68 11.87 3.06
N TYR A 72 -8.87 12.67 3.74
CA TYR A 72 -9.27 13.36 4.97
C TYR A 72 -9.40 14.88 4.80
N SER A 73 -9.12 15.43 3.61
CA SER A 73 -9.18 16.88 3.33
C SER A 73 -10.46 17.55 3.85
N GLY A 74 -11.62 16.94 3.61
CA GLY A 74 -12.90 17.45 4.11
C GLY A 74 -12.98 17.47 5.64
N LYS A 75 -12.59 16.37 6.31
CA LYS A 75 -12.58 16.27 7.78
C LYS A 75 -11.57 17.24 8.39
N LEU A 76 -10.39 17.39 7.79
CA LEU A 76 -9.35 18.33 8.23
C LEU A 76 -9.85 19.78 8.14
N ARG A 77 -10.53 20.15 7.04
CA ARG A 77 -11.09 21.50 6.87
C ARG A 77 -12.20 21.81 7.87
N LEU A 78 -13.05 20.84 8.18
CA LEU A 78 -14.17 21.02 9.12
C LEU A 78 -13.74 21.00 10.58
N ASN A 79 -12.57 20.44 10.89
CA ASN A 79 -12.09 20.27 12.26
C ASN A 79 -10.70 20.94 12.43
N PRO A 80 -10.63 22.28 12.54
CA PRO A 80 -9.36 22.99 12.63
C PRO A 80 -8.54 22.64 13.88
N ASN A 81 -9.19 22.16 14.94
CA ASN A 81 -8.55 21.72 16.18
C ASN A 81 -8.18 20.22 16.18
N TRP A 82 -8.29 19.54 15.04
CA TRP A 82 -7.98 18.12 14.96
C TRP A 82 -6.48 17.89 15.10
N THR A 83 -6.07 17.41 16.28
CA THR A 83 -4.65 17.21 16.57
C THR A 83 -4.05 16.12 15.69
N GLY A 84 -2.75 16.21 15.42
CA GLY A 84 -2.02 15.18 14.68
C GLY A 84 -2.11 13.78 15.33
N SER A 85 -2.19 13.71 16.66
CA SER A 85 -2.35 12.44 17.39
C SER A 85 -3.73 11.83 17.17
N SER A 86 -4.81 12.62 17.28
CA SER A 86 -6.17 12.15 17.00
C SER A 86 -6.36 11.80 15.53
N PHE A 87 -5.68 12.51 14.63
CA PHE A 87 -5.66 12.18 13.21
C PHE A 87 -4.99 10.82 12.98
N ALA A 88 -3.81 10.60 13.56
CA ALA A 88 -3.10 9.33 13.44
C ALA A 88 -3.90 8.15 14.01
N GLU A 89 -4.65 8.36 15.10
CA GLU A 89 -5.52 7.33 15.67
C GLU A 89 -6.73 7.03 14.77
N GLN A 90 -7.34 8.04 14.16
CA GLN A 90 -8.41 7.82 13.17
C GLN A 90 -7.91 7.00 11.98
N VAL A 91 -6.72 7.32 11.45
CA VAL A 91 -6.10 6.56 10.35
C VAL A 91 -5.84 5.12 10.77
N HIS A 92 -5.43 4.90 12.03
CA HIS A 92 -5.24 3.56 12.57
C HIS A 92 -6.55 2.78 12.70
N GLN A 93 -7.63 3.42 13.13
CA GLN A 93 -8.95 2.78 13.18
C GLN A 93 -9.48 2.43 11.78
N ASP A 94 -9.30 3.33 10.81
CA ASP A 94 -9.84 3.15 9.47
C ASP A 94 -9.04 2.11 8.65
N TYR A 95 -7.72 2.02 8.86
CA TYR A 95 -6.84 1.23 7.99
C TYR A 95 -5.84 0.31 8.71
N GLY A 96 -5.75 0.35 10.05
CA GLY A 96 -4.76 -0.41 10.82
C GLY A 96 -3.36 0.19 10.83
N TYR A 97 -3.14 1.35 10.17
CA TYR A 97 -1.83 1.99 10.05
C TYR A 97 -1.71 3.22 10.94
N ARG A 98 -0.54 3.41 11.56
CA ARG A 98 -0.22 4.66 12.24
C ARG A 98 0.72 5.49 11.38
N PRO A 99 0.27 6.62 10.80
CA PRO A 99 1.15 7.49 10.03
C PRO A 99 2.24 8.07 10.92
N SER A 100 3.45 8.17 10.38
CA SER A 100 4.57 8.82 11.08
C SER A 100 4.31 10.31 11.20
N ARG A 101 4.78 10.91 12.31
CA ARG A 101 4.82 12.37 12.45
C ARG A 101 5.82 12.93 11.46
N ALA A 102 5.51 14.08 10.85
CA ALA A 102 6.49 14.84 10.10
C ALA A 102 7.57 15.33 11.08
N THR A 103 8.83 15.00 10.81
CA THR A 103 10.02 15.57 11.46
C THR A 103 10.30 16.96 10.94
#